data_AF-A0A496PW46-F1
#
_entry.id   AF-A0A496PW46-F1
#
_cell.length_a   1.000
_cell.length_b   1.000
_cell.length_c   1.000
_cell.angle_alpha   90.00
_cell.angle_beta   90.00
_cell.angle_gamma   90.00
#
_symmetry.space_group_name_H-M   'P 1'
#
loop_
_entity.id
_entity.type
_entity.pdbx_description
1 polymer ?
#
loop_
_entity_poly.entity_id
_entity_poly.type
_entity_poly.pdbx_seq_one_letter_code
_entity_poly.pdbx_strand_id
1 'polypeptide(L)'
;MKRLVPLTITFIVGFVLIFSVFLPPAEGLDQTFTLYFDIIAVFAFFLGGGNLMRVHINKLRRQKKDWGFSVVTIAGFLFMLAAGLFKIGNPGDIATAVDTQGSLFKTVFDYVINPLQSTMYSLLAFFVASASYRAFRAKNREATLLLIAAFVILLGRTPFGMMVTGWIPDSFSIFQIPNLAIWIMNSPNLAGQRAIIIGIGLGVISMSLRLILGVERSYLGDDNA
;
A
#
# COMPACT_ATOMS: atom_id res chain seq x y z
N MET A 1 -33.99 17.06 5.44
CA MET A 1 -33.52 17.94 4.33
C MET A 1 -32.02 18.22 4.36
N LYS A 2 -31.37 18.38 5.55
CA LYS A 2 -29.93 18.73 5.65
C LYS A 2 -28.96 17.72 5.00
N ARG A 3 -29.35 16.44 4.87
CA ARG A 3 -28.53 15.37 4.24
C ARG A 3 -28.85 15.10 2.77
N LEU A 4 -29.99 15.60 2.27
CA LEU A 4 -30.40 15.39 0.87
C LEU A 4 -29.52 16.20 -0.09
N VAL A 5 -29.22 17.45 0.26
CA VAL A 5 -28.38 18.32 -0.59
C VAL A 5 -26.98 17.74 -0.78
N PRO A 6 -26.22 17.34 0.26
CA PRO A 6 -24.93 16.67 0.08
C PRO A 6 -25.02 15.39 -0.74
N LEU A 7 -26.06 14.57 -0.52
CA LEU A 7 -26.24 13.29 -1.21
C LEU A 7 -26.53 13.49 -2.70
N THR A 8 -27.37 14.48 -3.05
CA THR A 8 -27.62 14.85 -4.45
C THR A 8 -26.35 15.37 -5.13
N ILE A 9 -25.54 16.16 -4.43
CA ILE A 9 -24.25 16.63 -4.96
C ILE A 9 -23.31 15.44 -5.20
N THR A 10 -23.13 14.55 -4.22
CA THR A 10 -22.29 13.35 -4.36
C THR A 10 -22.76 12.48 -5.52
N PHE A 11 -24.08 12.31 -5.67
CA PHE A 11 -24.67 11.54 -6.77
C PHE A 11 -24.33 12.16 -8.13
N ILE A 12 -24.58 13.46 -8.31
CA ILE A 12 -24.34 14.16 -9.58
C ILE A 12 -22.84 14.15 -9.92
N VAL A 13 -21.97 14.51 -8.97
CA VAL A 13 -20.52 14.57 -9.19
C VAL A 13 -19.97 13.18 -9.49
N GLY A 14 -20.36 12.16 -8.72
CA GLY A 14 -19.94 10.78 -8.95
C GLY A 14 -20.38 10.25 -10.32
N PHE A 15 -21.59 10.59 -10.76
CA PHE A 15 -22.08 10.20 -12.08
C PHE A 15 -21.32 10.92 -13.20
N VAL A 16 -21.09 12.23 -13.09
CA VAL A 16 -20.28 13.00 -14.06
C VAL A 16 -18.87 12.43 -14.18
N LEU A 17 -18.23 12.09 -13.07
CA LEU A 17 -16.91 11.46 -13.06
C LEU A 17 -16.88 10.14 -13.81
N ILE A 18 -17.84 9.25 -13.55
CA ILE A 18 -17.96 7.98 -14.26
C ILE A 18 -18.07 8.23 -15.77
N PHE A 19 -18.95 9.13 -16.20
CA PHE A 19 -19.15 9.42 -17.62
C PHE A 19 -17.95 10.08 -18.29
N SER A 20 -17.19 10.92 -17.57
CA SER A 20 -16.00 11.58 -18.10
C SER A 20 -14.91 10.60 -18.56
N VAL A 21 -14.82 9.43 -17.92
CA VAL A 21 -13.84 8.38 -18.25
C VAL A 21 -14.19 7.63 -19.54
N PHE A 22 -15.48 7.51 -19.87
CA PHE A 22 -15.95 6.73 -21.03
C PHE A 22 -16.24 7.58 -22.27
N LEU A 23 -16.23 8.91 -22.17
CA LEU A 23 -16.56 9.83 -23.26
C LEU A 23 -15.34 10.66 -23.70
N PRO A 24 -14.78 10.43 -24.91
CA PRO A 24 -13.64 11.20 -25.44
C PRO A 24 -13.81 12.74 -25.45
N PRO A 25 -14.99 13.33 -25.74
CA PRO A 25 -15.13 14.79 -25.69
C PRO A 25 -15.10 15.38 -24.27
N ALA A 26 -15.08 14.54 -23.23
CA ALA A 26 -15.07 14.96 -21.83
C ALA A 26 -13.67 14.93 -21.18
N GLU A 27 -12.60 14.66 -21.92
CA GLU A 27 -11.22 14.55 -21.40
C GLU A 27 -10.75 15.78 -20.60
N GLY A 28 -11.21 16.99 -20.93
CA GLY A 28 -10.87 18.21 -20.17
C GLY A 28 -11.47 18.26 -18.75
N LEU A 29 -12.51 17.48 -18.47
CA LEU A 29 -13.11 17.40 -17.14
C LEU A 29 -12.21 16.63 -16.17
N ASP A 30 -11.51 15.59 -16.64
CA ASP A 30 -10.61 14.78 -15.80
C ASP A 30 -9.47 15.63 -15.20
N GLN A 31 -8.86 16.50 -16.01
CA GLN A 31 -7.83 17.43 -15.54
C GLN A 31 -8.38 18.41 -14.50
N THR A 32 -9.59 18.92 -14.73
CA THR A 32 -10.28 19.84 -13.80
C THR A 32 -10.58 19.15 -12.47
N PHE A 33 -11.09 17.92 -12.51
CA PHE A 33 -11.36 17.13 -11.31
C PHE A 33 -10.10 16.74 -10.56
N THR A 34 -9.03 16.40 -11.27
CA THR A 34 -7.72 16.13 -10.67
C THR A 34 -7.23 17.35 -9.89
N LEU A 35 -7.34 18.56 -10.47
CA LEU A 35 -6.98 19.79 -9.79
C LEU A 35 -7.82 20.04 -8.52
N TYR A 36 -9.14 19.85 -8.58
CA TYR A 36 -9.99 19.96 -7.40
C TYR A 36 -9.65 18.92 -6.33
N PHE A 37 -9.37 17.68 -6.75
CA PHE A 37 -8.94 16.61 -5.87
C PHE A 37 -7.62 16.96 -5.18
N ASP A 38 -6.64 17.46 -5.91
CA ASP A 38 -5.34 17.88 -5.37
C ASP A 38 -5.50 19.01 -4.36
N ILE A 39 -6.34 20.01 -4.64
CA ILE A 39 -6.66 21.08 -3.68
C ILE A 39 -7.24 20.49 -2.39
N ILE A 40 -8.23 19.59 -2.49
CA ILE A 40 -8.84 18.93 -1.32
C ILE A 40 -7.80 18.07 -0.59
N ALA A 41 -6.95 17.35 -1.32
CA ALA A 41 -5.91 16.48 -0.77
C ALA A 41 -4.90 17.28 0.06
N VAL A 42 -4.52 18.49 -0.38
CA VAL A 42 -3.67 19.40 0.41
C VAL A 42 -4.31 19.70 1.76
N PHE A 43 -5.58 20.10 1.80
CA PHE A 43 -6.28 20.34 3.07
C PHE A 43 -6.41 19.07 3.92
N ALA A 44 -6.63 17.92 3.28
CA ALA A 44 -6.67 16.63 3.96
C ALA A 44 -5.34 16.27 4.60
N PHE A 45 -4.20 16.57 3.95
CA PHE A 45 -2.88 16.37 4.54
C PHE A 45 -2.66 17.25 5.78
N PHE A 46 -3.09 18.51 5.75
CA PHE A 46 -3.05 19.38 6.94
C PHE A 46 -3.93 18.84 8.07
N LEU A 47 -5.15 18.38 7.76
CA LEU A 47 -6.07 17.83 8.75
C LEU A 47 -5.57 16.49 9.31
N GLY A 48 -4.97 15.64 8.46
CA GLY A 48 -4.35 14.37 8.85
C GLY A 48 -3.14 14.57 9.76
N GLY A 49 -2.21 15.44 9.37
CA GLY A 49 -1.06 15.82 10.21
C GLY A 49 -1.49 16.48 11.52
N GLY A 50 -2.45 17.40 11.46
CA GLY A 50 -3.03 18.03 12.65
C GLY A 50 -3.72 17.05 13.59
N ASN A 51 -4.44 16.06 13.06
CA ASN A 51 -5.07 15.01 13.85
C ASN A 51 -4.03 14.10 14.52
N LEU A 52 -2.98 13.70 13.80
CA LEU A 52 -1.86 12.94 14.36
C LEU A 52 -1.22 13.70 15.54
N MET A 53 -0.90 14.98 15.34
CA MET A 53 -0.37 15.84 16.39
C MET A 53 -1.32 15.94 17.58
N ARG A 54 -2.62 16.21 17.34
CA ARG A 54 -3.65 16.29 18.38
C ARG A 54 -3.72 15.02 19.22
N VAL A 55 -3.75 13.85 18.58
CA VAL A 55 -3.86 12.55 19.26
C VAL A 55 -2.63 12.28 20.13
N HIS A 56 -1.43 12.49 19.58
CA HIS A 56 -0.19 12.22 20.31
C HIS A 56 0.10 13.26 21.40
N ILE A 57 -0.20 14.55 21.18
CA ILE A 57 -0.10 15.59 22.21
C ILE A 57 -1.07 15.32 23.35
N ASN A 58 -2.32 14.94 23.04
CA ASN A 58 -3.29 14.58 24.08
C ASN A 58 -2.85 13.34 24.87
N LYS A 59 -2.26 12.34 24.19
CA LYS A 59 -1.70 11.14 24.84
C LYS A 59 -0.54 11.51 25.78
N LEU A 60 0.33 12.43 25.36
CA LEU A 60 1.45 12.95 26.14
C LEU A 60 0.97 13.75 27.35
N ARG A 61 0.05 14.72 27.16
CA ARG A 61 -0.51 15.57 28.22
C ARG A 61 -1.24 14.76 29.30
N ARG A 62 -1.93 13.70 28.89
CA ARG A 62 -2.67 12.80 29.81
C ARG A 62 -1.83 11.64 30.33
N GLN A 63 -0.53 11.57 30.01
CA GLN A 63 0.40 10.51 30.41
C GLN A 63 -0.19 9.10 30.29
N LYS A 64 -0.92 8.82 29.20
CA LYS A 64 -1.50 7.49 29.00
C LYS A 64 -0.41 6.45 28.81
N LYS A 65 -0.74 5.17 28.98
CA LYS A 65 0.15 4.05 28.71
C LYS A 65 0.85 4.23 27.35
N ASP A 66 2.17 4.00 27.31
CA ASP A 66 3.01 4.12 26.11
C ASP A 66 3.11 5.56 25.55
N TRP A 67 3.10 6.57 26.41
CA TRP A 67 3.26 7.98 26.01
C TRP A 67 4.66 8.28 25.44
N GLY A 68 5.71 7.59 25.90
CA GLY A 68 7.09 7.81 25.44
C GLY A 68 7.23 7.67 23.92
N PHE A 69 6.56 6.68 23.32
CA PHE A 69 6.53 6.52 21.86
C PHE A 69 5.87 7.69 21.14
N SER A 70 4.95 8.41 21.79
CA SER A 70 4.32 9.59 21.18
C SER A 70 5.29 10.75 21.03
N VAL A 71 6.28 10.88 21.92
CA VAL A 71 7.36 11.87 21.78
C VAL A 71 8.19 11.56 20.54
N VAL A 72 8.56 10.30 20.35
CA VAL A 72 9.31 9.85 19.16
C VAL A 72 8.51 10.12 17.88
N THR A 73 7.21 9.82 17.87
CA THR A 73 6.34 10.10 16.71
C THR A 73 6.26 11.59 16.39
N ILE A 74 6.02 12.45 17.39
CA ILE A 74 5.92 13.90 17.19
C ILE A 74 7.26 14.47 16.70
N ALA A 75 8.36 14.09 17.34
CA ALA A 75 9.70 14.55 16.97
C ALA A 75 10.07 14.10 15.56
N GLY A 76 9.84 12.83 15.21
CA GLY A 76 10.08 12.30 13.88
C GLY A 76 9.22 12.96 12.80
N PHE A 77 7.93 13.20 13.09
CA PHE A 77 7.03 13.93 12.20
C PHE A 77 7.52 15.35 11.94
N LEU A 78 7.80 16.12 12.99
CA LEU A 78 8.29 17.50 12.84
C LEU A 78 9.65 17.56 12.14
N PHE A 79 10.54 16.62 12.43
CA PHE A 79 11.85 16.51 11.79
C PHE A 79 11.72 16.24 10.29
N MET A 80 10.92 15.23 9.89
CA MET A 80 10.70 14.93 8.47
C MET A 80 9.94 16.05 7.75
N LEU A 81 8.97 16.67 8.42
CA LEU A 81 8.25 17.82 7.88
C LEU A 81 9.19 19.00 7.63
N ALA A 82 10.06 19.34 8.58
CA ALA A 82 11.05 20.40 8.42
C ALA A 82 12.07 20.07 7.32
N ALA A 83 12.60 18.84 7.29
CA ALA A 83 13.54 18.40 6.26
C ALA A 83 12.95 18.52 4.85
N GLY A 84 11.68 18.12 4.67
CA GLY A 84 10.98 18.21 3.40
C GLY A 84 10.56 19.64 3.03
N LEU A 85 9.96 20.38 3.97
CA LEU A 85 9.42 21.73 3.74
C LEU A 85 10.53 22.74 3.43
N PHE A 86 11.63 22.69 4.17
CA PHE A 86 12.78 23.58 3.96
C PHE A 86 13.80 23.00 2.97
N LYS A 87 13.52 21.82 2.38
CA LYS A 87 14.40 21.11 1.42
C LYS A 87 15.86 21.07 1.89
N ILE A 88 16.07 20.77 3.17
CA ILE A 88 17.41 20.85 3.79
C ILE A 88 18.35 19.86 3.10
N GLY A 89 19.52 20.35 2.67
CA GLY A 89 20.53 19.55 2.00
C GLY A 89 20.15 19.11 0.58
N ASN A 90 19.07 19.65 -0.01
CA ASN A 90 18.77 19.42 -1.42
C ASN A 90 19.80 20.18 -2.28
N PRO A 91 20.58 19.48 -3.13
CA PRO A 91 21.63 20.11 -3.95
C PRO A 91 21.08 20.91 -5.14
N GLY A 92 19.77 20.85 -5.41
CA GLY A 92 19.12 21.59 -6.48
C GLY A 92 18.45 22.89 -6.05
N ASP A 93 17.87 23.59 -7.02
CA ASP A 93 17.11 24.83 -6.81
C ASP A 93 15.72 24.58 -6.18
N ILE A 94 14.96 25.64 -5.87
CA ILE A 94 13.62 25.59 -5.29
C ILE A 94 12.65 24.71 -6.10
N ALA A 95 12.87 24.55 -7.41
CA ALA A 95 12.05 23.70 -8.28
C ALA A 95 12.36 22.19 -8.22
N THR A 96 13.47 21.77 -7.60
CA THR A 96 13.85 20.34 -7.61
C THR A 96 13.02 19.52 -6.64
N ALA A 97 12.84 18.23 -6.97
CA ALA A 97 12.03 17.32 -6.18
C ALA A 97 12.64 17.12 -4.77
N VAL A 98 11.78 16.92 -3.77
CA VAL A 98 12.18 16.80 -2.35
C VAL A 98 13.01 15.53 -2.09
N ASP A 99 12.82 14.50 -2.91
CA ASP A 99 13.46 13.18 -2.84
C ASP A 99 14.76 13.07 -3.66
N THR A 100 15.28 14.20 -4.16
CA THR A 100 16.55 14.25 -4.90
C THR A 100 17.68 13.62 -4.10
N GLN A 101 18.55 12.87 -4.77
CA GLN A 101 19.69 12.21 -4.15
C GLN A 101 20.60 13.23 -3.44
N GLY A 102 20.91 12.97 -2.17
CA GLY A 102 21.66 13.87 -1.30
C GLY A 102 20.78 14.77 -0.40
N SER A 103 19.47 14.88 -0.66
CA SER A 103 18.58 15.61 0.24
C SER A 103 18.50 14.96 1.62
N LEU A 104 18.33 15.76 2.68
CA LEU A 104 18.15 15.23 4.03
C LEU A 104 16.92 14.34 4.10
N PHE A 105 15.84 14.73 3.40
CA PHE A 105 14.61 13.94 3.31
C PHE A 105 14.87 12.54 2.75
N LYS A 106 15.58 12.44 1.61
CA LYS A 106 15.89 11.15 0.98
C LYS A 106 16.83 10.32 1.84
N THR A 107 17.82 10.95 2.46
CA THR A 107 18.77 10.30 3.36
C THR A 107 18.06 9.66 4.55
N VAL A 108 17.19 10.42 5.22
CA VAL A 108 16.42 9.90 6.36
C VAL A 108 15.46 8.80 5.90
N PHE A 109 14.82 8.96 4.74
CA PHE A 109 13.98 7.92 4.17
C PHE A 109 14.77 6.62 3.94
N ASP A 110 15.94 6.71 3.31
CA ASP A 110 16.74 5.53 2.95
C ASP A 110 17.39 4.84 4.14
N TYR A 111 17.81 5.59 5.16
CA TYR A 111 18.52 5.03 6.31
C TYR A 111 17.65 4.79 7.53
N VAL A 112 16.42 5.32 7.57
CA VAL A 112 15.48 5.12 8.68
C VAL A 112 14.23 4.40 8.21
N ILE A 113 13.52 4.91 7.20
CA ILE A 113 12.24 4.31 6.78
C ILE A 113 12.46 2.97 6.08
N ASN A 114 13.39 2.86 5.12
CA ASN A 114 13.61 1.59 4.40
C ASN A 114 14.03 0.44 5.33
N PRO A 115 14.97 0.63 6.30
CA PRO A 115 15.32 -0.43 7.23
C PRO A 115 14.17 -0.79 8.17
N LEU A 116 13.38 0.19 8.67
CA LEU A 116 12.22 -0.09 9.50
C LEU A 116 11.12 -0.87 8.76
N GLN A 117 10.91 -0.58 7.47
CA GLN A 117 10.00 -1.37 6.64
C GLN A 117 10.56 -2.78 6.42
N SER A 118 11.87 -2.89 6.18
CA SER A 118 12.55 -4.19 6.01
C SER A 118 12.46 -5.06 7.27
N THR A 119 12.56 -4.49 8.47
CA THR A 119 12.40 -5.24 9.72
C THR A 119 10.96 -5.70 9.91
N MET A 120 9.97 -4.86 9.57
CA MET A 120 8.55 -5.24 9.60
C MET A 120 8.26 -6.39 8.62
N TYR A 121 8.77 -6.31 7.39
CA TYR A 121 8.62 -7.39 6.40
C TYR A 121 9.38 -8.66 6.78
N SER A 122 10.56 -8.54 7.38
CA SER A 122 11.34 -9.67 7.89
C SER A 122 10.60 -10.39 9.02
N LEU A 123 10.05 -9.64 9.99
CA LEU A 123 9.22 -10.21 11.05
C LEU A 123 7.96 -10.87 10.49
N LEU A 124 7.27 -10.22 9.54
CA LEU A 124 6.11 -10.81 8.87
C LEU A 124 6.49 -12.10 8.16
N ALA A 125 7.58 -12.12 7.40
CA ALA A 125 8.07 -13.33 6.73
C ALA A 125 8.40 -14.44 7.73
N PHE A 126 9.09 -14.12 8.84
CA PHE A 126 9.40 -15.06 9.91
C PHE A 126 8.13 -15.63 10.57
N PHE A 127 7.16 -14.78 10.94
CA PHE A 127 5.92 -15.22 11.55
C PHE A 127 5.04 -16.01 10.59
N VAL A 128 4.95 -15.59 9.32
CA VAL A 128 4.26 -16.33 8.27
C VAL A 128 4.91 -17.69 8.09
N ALA A 129 6.25 -17.76 7.98
CA ALA A 129 6.97 -19.02 7.85
C ALA A 129 6.81 -19.92 9.08
N SER A 130 6.86 -19.38 10.29
CA SER A 130 6.68 -20.13 11.55
C SER A 130 5.24 -20.64 11.73
N ALA A 131 4.25 -19.79 11.48
CA ALA A 131 2.83 -20.16 11.52
C ALA A 131 2.51 -21.19 10.43
N SER A 132 3.06 -20.97 9.23
CA SER A 132 3.01 -21.88 8.10
C SER A 132 3.63 -23.22 8.47
N TYR A 133 4.86 -23.28 8.97
CA TYR A 133 5.53 -24.53 9.38
C TYR A 133 4.72 -25.29 10.44
N ARG A 134 4.20 -24.58 11.45
CA ARG A 134 3.33 -25.16 12.48
C ARG A 134 1.99 -25.65 11.91
N ALA A 135 1.46 -25.01 10.88
CA ALA A 135 0.26 -25.43 10.14
C ALA A 135 0.54 -26.49 9.05
N PHE A 136 1.77 -26.54 8.52
CA PHE A 136 2.29 -27.42 7.46
C PHE A 136 2.83 -28.74 8.02
N ARG A 137 2.52 -29.11 9.27
CA ARG A 137 2.58 -30.51 9.68
C ARG A 137 1.56 -31.26 8.83
N ALA A 138 1.99 -31.80 7.68
CA ALA A 138 1.18 -32.35 6.60
C ALA A 138 -0.12 -33.00 7.10
N LYS A 139 -1.19 -32.21 7.14
CA LYS A 139 -2.49 -32.61 7.70
C LYS A 139 -3.54 -32.78 6.61
N ASN A 140 -3.34 -32.13 5.46
CA ASN A 140 -4.22 -32.17 4.30
C ASN A 140 -3.44 -32.06 2.97
N ARG A 141 -4.08 -32.46 1.86
CA ARG A 141 -3.45 -32.52 0.54
C ARG A 141 -3.05 -31.14 0.02
N GLU A 142 -3.82 -30.11 0.36
CA GLU A 142 -3.56 -28.73 -0.06
C GLU A 142 -2.29 -28.18 0.57
N ALA A 143 -2.06 -28.44 1.87
CA ALA A 143 -0.85 -28.02 2.56
C ALA A 143 0.40 -28.69 2.00
N THR A 144 0.31 -29.96 1.62
CA THR A 144 1.42 -30.69 0.96
C THR A 144 1.77 -30.08 -0.40
N LEU A 145 0.77 -29.74 -1.22
CA LEU A 145 1.00 -29.09 -2.52
C LEU A 145 1.69 -27.74 -2.36
N LEU A 146 1.25 -26.92 -1.41
CA LEU A 146 1.88 -25.63 -1.10
C LEU A 146 3.31 -25.79 -0.57
N LEU A 147 3.55 -26.79 0.28
CA LEU A 147 4.88 -27.08 0.81
C LEU A 147 5.87 -27.49 -0.31
N ILE A 148 5.43 -28.35 -1.23
CA ILE A 148 6.23 -28.75 -2.39
C ILE A 148 6.52 -27.54 -3.29
N ALA A 149 5.51 -26.73 -3.59
CA ALA A 149 5.69 -25.53 -4.40
C ALA A 149 6.68 -24.54 -3.75
N ALA A 150 6.57 -24.30 -2.44
CA ALA A 150 7.48 -23.44 -1.70
C ALA A 150 8.93 -23.98 -1.71
N PHE A 151 9.09 -25.29 -1.54
CA PHE A 151 10.41 -25.95 -1.60
C PHE A 151 11.07 -25.81 -2.98
N VAL A 152 10.31 -26.02 -4.06
CA VAL A 152 10.79 -25.83 -5.44
C VAL A 152 11.20 -24.38 -5.69
N ILE A 153 10.41 -23.41 -5.25
CA ILE A 153 10.74 -21.98 -5.40
C ILE A 153 12.02 -21.62 -4.65
N LEU A 154 12.14 -22.05 -3.39
CA LEU A 154 13.33 -21.76 -2.57
C LEU A 154 14.59 -22.35 -3.19
N LEU A 155 14.55 -23.61 -3.65
CA LEU A 155 15.68 -24.22 -4.36
C LEU A 155 15.97 -23.55 -5.70
N GLY A 156 14.95 -23.22 -6.50
CA GLY A 156 15.11 -22.61 -7.83
C GLY A 156 15.67 -21.19 -7.80
N ARG A 157 15.51 -20.47 -6.67
CA ARG A 157 16.09 -19.13 -6.46
C ARG A 157 17.51 -19.17 -5.86
N THR A 158 18.05 -20.35 -5.57
CA THR A 158 19.42 -20.53 -5.07
C THR A 158 20.32 -21.17 -6.13
N PRO A 159 21.65 -20.96 -6.07
CA PRO A 159 22.60 -21.62 -6.98
C PRO A 159 22.51 -23.16 -6.95
N PHE A 160 22.02 -23.73 -5.83
CA PHE A 160 21.81 -25.17 -5.67
C PHE A 160 20.80 -25.74 -6.67
N GLY A 161 19.78 -24.98 -7.08
CA GLY A 161 18.80 -25.43 -8.07
C GLY A 161 19.45 -25.80 -9.40
N MET A 162 20.41 -24.98 -9.87
CA MET A 162 21.20 -25.25 -11.07
C MET A 162 22.19 -26.39 -10.88
N MET A 163 22.85 -26.48 -9.73
CA MET A 163 23.80 -27.59 -9.46
C MET A 163 23.11 -28.95 -9.47
N VAL A 164 21.90 -29.04 -8.92
CA VAL A 164 21.15 -30.31 -8.81
C VAL A 164 20.45 -30.68 -10.11
N THR A 165 20.10 -29.72 -10.98
CA THR A 165 19.33 -29.99 -12.20
C THR A 165 19.98 -29.56 -13.52
N GLY A 166 21.24 -29.12 -13.48
CA GLY A 166 22.01 -28.72 -14.67
C GLY A 166 22.38 -29.88 -15.61
N TRP A 167 22.33 -31.12 -15.13
CA TRP A 167 22.43 -32.35 -15.92
C TRP A 167 21.19 -32.67 -16.79
N ILE A 168 20.07 -31.96 -16.62
CA ILE A 168 18.86 -32.19 -17.42
C ILE A 168 19.02 -31.55 -18.81
N PRO A 169 18.84 -32.30 -19.91
CA PRO A 169 18.95 -31.76 -21.27
C PRO A 169 17.98 -30.60 -21.54
N ASP A 170 18.38 -29.66 -22.41
CA ASP A 170 17.60 -28.46 -22.74
C ASP A 170 16.22 -28.78 -23.32
N SER A 171 16.06 -29.94 -23.96
CA SER A 171 14.77 -30.46 -24.46
C SER A 171 13.72 -30.66 -23.34
N PHE A 172 14.17 -30.83 -22.10
CA PHE A 172 13.34 -30.97 -20.89
C PHE A 172 13.61 -29.84 -19.89
N SER A 173 13.99 -28.65 -20.39
CA SER A 173 14.29 -27.47 -19.59
C SER A 173 13.19 -27.11 -18.59
N ILE A 174 11.92 -27.42 -18.87
CA ILE A 174 10.81 -27.19 -17.93
C ILE A 174 10.97 -27.93 -16.60
N PHE A 175 11.65 -29.08 -16.57
CA PHE A 175 11.86 -29.86 -15.34
C PHE A 175 13.07 -29.40 -14.53
N GLN A 176 13.88 -28.45 -15.05
CA GLN A 176 14.92 -27.81 -14.26
C GLN A 176 14.27 -27.02 -13.13
N ILE A 177 14.75 -27.20 -11.91
CA ILE A 177 14.16 -26.60 -10.70
C ILE A 177 14.05 -25.07 -10.81
N PRO A 178 15.02 -24.33 -11.40
CA PRO A 178 14.88 -22.90 -11.66
C PRO A 178 13.72 -22.56 -12.60
N ASN A 179 13.54 -23.32 -13.70
CA ASN A 179 12.47 -23.06 -14.67
C ASN A 179 11.09 -23.41 -14.10
N LEU A 180 10.98 -24.48 -13.29
CA LEU A 180 9.78 -24.77 -12.53
C LEU A 180 9.43 -23.63 -11.56
N ALA A 181 10.42 -23.10 -10.83
CA ALA A 181 10.21 -21.97 -9.94
C ALA A 181 9.70 -20.73 -10.69
N ILE A 182 10.28 -20.43 -11.87
CA ILE A 182 9.82 -19.34 -12.74
C ILE A 182 8.38 -19.59 -13.21
N TRP A 183 8.05 -20.81 -13.65
CA TRP A 183 6.71 -21.16 -14.08
C TRP A 183 5.67 -21.00 -12.96
N ILE A 184 5.97 -21.48 -11.75
CA ILE A 184 5.10 -21.31 -10.57
C ILE A 184 4.91 -19.81 -10.26
N MET A 185 5.97 -19.00 -10.35
CA MET A 185 5.88 -17.58 -10.08
C MET A 185 5.09 -16.81 -11.15
N ASN A 186 5.23 -17.17 -12.42
CA ASN A 186 4.65 -16.46 -13.55
C ASN A 186 3.23 -16.93 -13.93
N SER A 187 2.83 -18.13 -13.54
CA SER A 187 1.50 -18.67 -13.86
C SER A 187 0.57 -18.62 -12.64
N PRO A 188 0.62 -19.55 -11.67
CA PRO A 188 -0.34 -19.57 -10.56
C PRO A 188 -0.18 -18.39 -9.60
N ASN A 189 1.05 -17.96 -9.29
CA ASN A 189 1.26 -16.82 -8.39
C ASN A 189 0.78 -15.50 -9.01
N LEU A 190 1.14 -15.22 -10.28
CA LEU A 190 0.61 -14.04 -10.98
C LEU A 190 -0.92 -14.12 -11.15
N ALA A 191 -1.49 -15.29 -11.43
CA ALA A 191 -2.95 -15.48 -11.48
C ALA A 191 -3.61 -15.13 -10.14
N GLY A 192 -3.06 -15.61 -9.02
CA GLY A 192 -3.54 -15.29 -7.67
C GLY A 192 -3.43 -13.79 -7.36
N GLN A 193 -2.30 -13.16 -7.65
CA GLN A 193 -2.11 -11.72 -7.47
C GLN A 193 -3.13 -10.91 -8.28
N ARG A 194 -3.36 -11.29 -9.56
CA ARG A 194 -4.37 -10.64 -10.40
C ARG A 194 -5.78 -10.83 -9.85
N ALA A 195 -6.12 -12.03 -9.38
CA ALA A 195 -7.42 -12.29 -8.76
C ALA A 195 -7.64 -11.42 -7.52
N ILE A 196 -6.62 -11.26 -6.67
CA ILE A 196 -6.66 -10.36 -5.51
C ILE A 196 -6.87 -8.91 -5.95
N ILE A 197 -6.09 -8.42 -6.93
CA ILE A 197 -6.21 -7.04 -7.44
C ILE A 197 -7.60 -6.79 -8.03
N ILE A 198 -8.13 -7.72 -8.81
CA ILE A 198 -9.49 -7.65 -9.37
C ILE A 198 -10.51 -7.62 -8.23
N GLY A 199 -10.36 -8.48 -7.21
CA GLY A 199 -11.24 -8.51 -6.04
C GLY A 199 -11.23 -7.20 -5.26
N ILE A 200 -10.04 -6.64 -5.01
CA ILE A 200 -9.89 -5.32 -4.37
C ILE A 200 -10.54 -4.24 -5.23
N GLY A 201 -10.29 -4.23 -6.54
CA GLY A 201 -10.87 -3.27 -7.47
C GLY A 201 -12.40 -3.30 -7.47
N LEU A 202 -13.00 -4.49 -7.55
CA LEU A 202 -14.45 -4.68 -7.45
C LEU A 202 -14.99 -4.24 -6.08
N GLY A 203 -14.26 -4.51 -4.99
CA GLY A 203 -14.59 -4.05 -3.65
C GLY A 203 -14.63 -2.53 -3.54
N VAL A 204 -13.63 -1.85 -4.09
CA VAL A 204 -13.56 -0.38 -4.16
C VAL A 204 -14.70 0.17 -5.00
N ILE A 205 -14.93 -0.37 -6.20
CA ILE A 205 -16.05 0.05 -7.07
C ILE A 205 -17.39 -0.11 -6.35
N SER A 206 -17.61 -1.25 -5.68
CA SER A 206 -18.83 -1.50 -4.91
C SER A 206 -19.02 -0.45 -3.81
N MET A 207 -17.97 -0.13 -3.04
CA MET A 207 -18.03 0.90 -2.01
C MET A 207 -18.29 2.29 -2.59
N SER A 208 -17.60 2.67 -3.68
CA SER A 208 -17.82 3.93 -4.37
C SER A 208 -19.25 4.06 -4.88
N LEU A 209 -19.84 3.00 -5.46
CA LEU A 209 -21.24 2.99 -5.88
C LEU A 209 -22.19 3.14 -4.70
N ARG A 210 -21.96 2.45 -3.58
CA ARG A 210 -22.79 2.62 -2.36
C ARG A 210 -22.73 4.05 -1.82
N LEU A 211 -21.58 4.72 -1.90
CA LEU A 211 -21.41 6.12 -1.51
C LEU A 211 -22.14 7.08 -2.47
N ILE A 212 -21.99 6.88 -3.78
CA ILE A 212 -22.64 7.70 -4.83
C ILE A 212 -24.16 7.57 -4.76
N LEU A 213 -24.67 6.34 -4.61
CA LEU A 213 -26.11 6.07 -4.45
C LEU A 213 -26.64 6.47 -3.06
N GLY A 214 -25.77 6.86 -2.15
CA GLY A 214 -26.15 7.29 -0.80
C GLY A 214 -26.72 6.19 0.09
N VAL A 215 -26.42 4.92 -0.23
CA VAL A 215 -26.69 3.75 0.61
C VAL A 215 -25.77 3.78 1.82
N GLU A 216 -24.51 4.15 1.62
CA GLU A 216 -23.52 4.30 2.67
C GLU A 216 -23.37 5.79 3.03
N ARG A 217 -23.81 6.17 4.24
CA ARG A 217 -23.91 7.58 4.68
C ARG A 217 -22.95 7.94 5.81
N SER A 218 -21.96 7.08 6.10
CA SER A 218 -21.04 7.28 7.24
C SER A 218 -20.25 8.59 7.16
N TYR A 219 -20.02 9.09 5.94
CA TYR A 219 -19.32 10.35 5.70
C TYR A 219 -20.16 11.61 5.98
N LEU A 220 -21.49 11.48 6.14
CA LEU A 220 -22.40 12.60 6.39
C LEU A 220 -22.52 12.99 7.87
N GLY A 221 -21.74 12.35 8.75
CA GLY A 221 -21.80 12.54 10.20
C GLY A 221 -22.97 11.77 10.84
N ASP A 222 -22.76 11.24 12.04
CA ASP A 222 -23.78 10.52 12.81
C ASP A 222 -24.61 11.52 13.64
N ASP A 223 -25.94 11.41 13.64
CA ASP A 223 -26.85 12.29 14.41
C ASP A 223 -26.93 11.82 15.88
N ASN A 224 -25.78 11.70 16.55
CA ASN A 224 -25.75 11.53 18.00
C ASN A 224 -25.26 12.84 18.65
N ALA A 225 -26.16 13.82 18.65
CA ALA A 225 -26.17 14.98 19.53
C ALA A 225 -27.61 15.24 20.00
#